data_AF-A0A970JYA4-F1
#
_entry.id   AF-A0A970JYA4-F1
#
_cell.length_a   1.000
_cell.length_b   1.000
_cell.length_c   1.000
_cell.angle_alpha   90.00
_cell.angle_beta   90.00
_cell.angle_gamma   90.00
#
_symmetry.space_group_name_H-M   'P 1'
#
loop_
_entity.id
_entity.type
_entity.pdbx_description
1 polymer ?
#
loop_
_entity_poly.entity_id
_entity_poly.type
_entity_poly.pdbx_seq_one_letter_code
_entity_poly.pdbx_strand_id
1 'polypeptide(L)'
;MPPRPAYWVEYYLESRKDDRPLFMTVGFYGPHCPYIAPRELYEYYYNILPVLEFDKNEYEQMHPAMKNWFKERNLENRYDPEETRRVRAAYYALVEIIDRHVG
;
A
#
# COMPACT_ATOMS: atom_id res chain seq x y z
N MET A 1 12.35 22.64 -14.96
CA MET A 1 11.71 21.47 -14.32
C MET A 1 10.21 21.62 -14.48
N PRO A 2 9.47 20.60 -14.95
CA PRO A 2 8.02 20.65 -14.86
C PRO A 2 7.61 20.73 -13.38
N PRO A 3 6.51 21.42 -13.05
CA PRO A 3 6.01 21.46 -11.68
C PRO A 3 5.69 20.04 -11.20
N ARG A 4 5.90 19.76 -9.90
CA ARG A 4 5.49 18.49 -9.29
C ARG A 4 3.98 18.29 -9.53
N PRO A 5 3.49 17.06 -9.79
CA PRO A 5 2.11 16.81 -10.23
C PRO A 5 1.02 17.50 -9.40
N ALA A 6 1.19 17.62 -8.09
CA ALA A 6 0.25 18.30 -7.19
C ALA A 6 0.03 19.78 -7.54
N TYR A 7 1.08 20.52 -7.92
CA TYR A 7 0.98 21.94 -8.26
C TYR A 7 0.18 22.19 -9.53
N TRP A 8 0.12 21.21 -10.44
CA TRP A 8 -0.65 21.36 -11.66
C TRP A 8 -2.15 21.32 -11.40
N VAL A 9 -2.60 20.43 -10.51
CA VAL A 9 -4.02 20.30 -10.15
C VAL A 9 -4.51 21.57 -9.45
N GLU A 10 -3.77 22.04 -8.45
CA GLU A 10 -4.06 23.30 -7.75
C GLU A 10 -4.12 24.47 -8.72
N TYR A 11 -3.08 24.66 -9.54
CA TYR A 11 -3.04 25.73 -10.53
C TYR A 11 -4.21 25.64 -11.52
N TYR A 12 -4.54 24.45 -12.03
CA TYR A 12 -5.66 24.29 -12.96
C TYR A 12 -7.00 24.66 -12.32
N LEU A 13 -7.23 24.25 -11.07
CA LEU A 13 -8.45 24.57 -10.33
C LEU A 13 -8.56 26.06 -9.99
N GLU A 14 -7.44 26.72 -9.70
CA GLU A 14 -7.40 28.16 -9.41
C GLU A 14 -7.47 29.04 -10.67
N SER A 15 -6.84 28.61 -11.75
CA SER A 15 -6.69 29.42 -12.97
C SER A 15 -7.80 29.21 -14.00
N ARG A 16 -8.62 28.16 -13.85
CA ARG A 16 -9.71 27.89 -14.80
C ARG A 16 -10.73 29.03 -14.78
N LYS A 17 -11.14 29.46 -15.97
CA LYS A 17 -12.14 30.52 -16.16
C LYS A 17 -13.39 30.03 -16.87
N ASP A 18 -13.49 28.74 -17.14
CA ASP A 18 -14.63 28.15 -17.85
C ASP A 18 -15.63 27.53 -16.87
N ASP A 19 -16.91 27.85 -17.08
CA ASP A 19 -18.03 27.45 -16.22
C ASP A 19 -18.54 26.02 -16.48
N ARG A 20 -17.85 25.23 -17.32
CA ARG A 20 -18.30 23.88 -17.64
C ARG A 20 -18.14 22.96 -16.43
N PRO A 21 -19.04 21.97 -16.25
CA PRO A 21 -18.86 20.93 -15.25
C PRO A 21 -17.49 20.24 -15.38
N LEU A 22 -16.82 19.98 -14.26
CA LEU A 22 -15.55 19.27 -14.21
C LEU A 22 -15.77 17.83 -13.78
N PHE A 23 -15.18 16.91 -14.54
CA PHE A 23 -14.99 15.52 -14.15
C PHE A 23 -13.49 15.26 -14.05
N MET A 24 -13.04 14.76 -12.90
CA MET A 24 -11.61 14.53 -12.63
C MET A 24 -11.41 13.18 -11.95
N THR A 25 -10.41 12.43 -12.44
CA THR A 25 -9.95 11.19 -11.82
C THR A 25 -8.68 11.47 -11.03
N VAL A 26 -8.68 11.13 -9.74
CA VAL A 26 -7.52 11.24 -8.86
C VAL A 26 -7.03 9.84 -8.53
N GLY A 27 -5.75 9.57 -8.80
CA GLY A 27 -5.10 8.30 -8.50
C GLY A 27 -4.05 8.48 -7.41
N PHE A 28 -4.11 7.67 -6.37
CA PHE A 28 -3.09 7.62 -5.31
C PHE A 28 -2.09 6.51 -5.61
N TYR A 29 -0.85 6.74 -5.18
CA TYR A 29 0.22 5.74 -5.33
C TYR A 29 0.11 4.62 -4.29
N GLY A 30 -0.13 4.98 -3.02
CA GLY A 30 -0.33 4.01 -1.95
C GLY A 30 -1.69 3.31 -2.08
N PRO A 31 -1.88 2.17 -1.38
CA PRO A 31 -0.94 1.53 -0.47
C PRO A 31 -0.07 0.46 -1.18
N HIS A 32 0.10 0.56 -2.50
CA HIS A 32 1.01 -0.32 -3.24
C HIS A 32 2.46 -0.10 -2.76
N CYS A 33 3.29 -1.14 -2.92
CA CYS A 33 4.70 -1.06 -2.57
C CYS A 33 5.43 0.06 -3.36
N PRO A 34 6.50 0.66 -2.80
CA PRO A 34 7.23 0.27 -1.59
C PRO A 34 6.52 0.65 -0.29
N TYR A 35 6.67 -0.22 0.72
CA TYR A 35 6.05 -0.06 2.03
C TYR A 35 6.87 0.87 2.93
N ILE A 36 6.81 2.16 2.64
CA ILE A 36 7.52 3.21 3.38
C ILE A 36 6.51 4.23 3.86
N ALA A 37 6.45 4.46 5.17
CA ALA A 37 5.52 5.38 5.80
C ALA A 37 6.23 6.28 6.84
N PRO A 38 5.63 7.42 7.23
CA PRO A 38 6.11 8.22 8.34
C PRO A 38 6.28 7.38 9.60
N ARG A 39 7.37 7.62 10.32
CA ARG A 39 7.80 6.82 11.47
C ARG A 39 6.69 6.66 12.52
N GLU A 40 6.01 7.74 12.88
CA GLU A 40 4.99 7.74 13.92
C GLU A 40 3.82 6.81 13.59
N LEU A 41 3.31 6.86 12.36
CA LEU A 41 2.24 5.98 11.90
C LEU A 41 2.70 4.52 11.82
N TYR A 42 3.91 4.30 11.29
CA TYR A 42 4.48 2.96 11.24
C TYR A 42 4.59 2.35 12.64
N GLU A 43 5.17 3.07 13.61
CA GLU A 43 5.36 2.59 14.97
C GLU A 43 4.02 2.35 15.67
N TYR A 44 3.03 3.22 15.46
CA TYR A 44 1.66 3.02 15.95
C TYR A 44 1.09 1.68 15.48
N TYR A 45 1.05 1.45 14.16
CA TYR A 45 0.50 0.21 13.61
C TYR A 45 1.35 -1.02 13.95
N TYR A 46 2.67 -0.89 13.97
CA TYR A 46 3.57 -1.98 14.38
C TYR A 46 3.24 -2.46 15.80
N ASN A 47 3.00 -1.53 16.72
CA ASN A 47 2.74 -1.85 18.13
C ASN A 47 1.37 -2.48 18.37
N ILE A 48 0.33 -2.10 17.61
CA ILE A 48 -1.04 -2.60 17.82
C ILE A 48 -1.37 -3.85 16.99
N LEU A 49 -0.68 -4.09 15.87
CA LEU A 49 -0.99 -5.22 15.01
C LEU A 49 -0.49 -6.54 15.63
N PRO A 50 -1.35 -7.58 15.70
CA PRO A 50 -0.93 -8.88 16.17
C PRO A 50 0.00 -9.55 15.16
N VAL A 51 0.90 -10.38 15.69
CA VAL A 51 1.67 -11.34 14.90
C VAL A 51 0.70 -12.37 14.33
N LEU A 52 0.84 -12.67 13.04
CA LEU A 52 0.05 -13.72 12.40
C LEU A 52 0.79 -15.04 12.50
N GLU A 53 0.06 -16.10 12.84
CA GLU A 53 0.57 -17.46 12.75
C GLU A 53 0.16 -18.06 11.41
N PHE A 54 1.11 -18.74 10.77
CA PHE A 54 0.90 -19.42 9.50
C PHE A 54 1.00 -20.94 9.72
N ASP A 55 0.12 -21.70 9.09
CA ASP A 55 0.26 -23.16 9.08
C ASP A 55 1.48 -23.53 8.23
N LYS A 56 2.46 -24.18 8.85
CA LYS A 56 3.67 -24.64 8.15
C LYS A 56 3.36 -25.66 7.06
N ASN A 57 2.21 -26.32 7.12
CA ASN A 57 1.75 -27.27 6.12
C ASN A 57 0.89 -26.63 5.02
N GLU A 58 0.62 -25.31 5.07
CA GLU A 58 -0.26 -24.63 4.12
C GLU A 58 0.21 -24.87 2.68
N TYR A 59 1.51 -24.70 2.42
CA TYR A 59 2.10 -24.94 1.10
C TYR A 59 1.81 -26.35 0.58
N GLU A 60 1.92 -27.37 1.43
CA GLU A 60 1.70 -28.76 1.01
C GLU A 60 0.25 -29.09 0.68
N GLN A 61 -0.69 -28.36 1.28
CA GLN A 61 -2.12 -28.50 1.04
C GLN A 61 -2.59 -27.71 -0.19
N MET A 62 -1.76 -26.83 -0.77
CA MET A 62 -2.12 -26.01 -1.92
C MET A 62 -2.33 -26.85 -3.19
N HIS A 63 -3.25 -26.37 -4.04
CA HIS A 63 -3.45 -26.90 -5.39
C HIS A 63 -2.14 -26.86 -6.22
N PRO A 64 -1.85 -27.84 -7.09
CA PRO A 64 -0.60 -27.88 -7.86
C PRO A 64 -0.26 -26.59 -8.63
N ALA A 65 -1.28 -25.91 -9.19
CA ALA A 65 -1.08 -24.62 -9.86
C ALA A 65 -0.51 -23.53 -8.93
N MET A 66 -0.97 -23.49 -7.67
CA MET A 66 -0.46 -22.54 -6.67
C MET A 66 0.96 -22.92 -6.23
N LYS A 67 1.23 -24.22 -6.00
CA LYS A 67 2.60 -24.69 -5.69
C LYS A 67 3.61 -24.26 -6.75
N ASN A 68 3.24 -24.38 -8.04
CA ASN A 68 4.07 -23.93 -9.16
C ASN A 68 4.26 -22.40 -9.13
N TRP A 69 3.19 -21.62 -8.94
CA TRP A 69 3.26 -20.16 -8.89
C TRP A 69 4.21 -19.65 -7.79
N PHE A 70 4.16 -20.28 -6.61
CA PHE A 70 5.04 -19.99 -5.48
C PHE A 70 6.49 -20.34 -5.78
N LYS A 71 6.72 -21.55 -6.33
CA LYS A 71 8.05 -22.05 -6.67
C LYS A 71 8.76 -21.19 -7.71
N GLU A 72 8.05 -20.76 -8.74
CA GLU A 72 8.59 -19.84 -9.77
C GLU A 72 9.05 -18.50 -9.20
N ARG A 73 8.55 -18.11 -8.02
CA ARG A 73 8.84 -16.83 -7.35
C ARG A 73 9.71 -16.98 -6.11
N ASN A 74 10.19 -18.20 -5.82
CA ASN A 74 10.94 -18.54 -4.60
C ASN A 74 10.19 -18.09 -3.33
N LEU A 75 8.90 -18.41 -3.26
CA LEU A 75 7.99 -18.02 -2.17
C LEU A 75 7.63 -19.17 -1.24
N GLU A 76 8.09 -20.40 -1.51
CA GLU A 76 7.73 -21.61 -0.75
C GLU A 76 7.97 -21.52 0.76
N ASN A 77 8.94 -20.69 1.20
CA ASN A 77 9.34 -20.55 2.60
C ASN A 77 9.31 -19.11 3.11
N ARG A 78 8.52 -18.20 2.48
CA ARG A 78 8.59 -16.75 2.77
C ARG A 78 7.68 -16.23 3.88
N TYR A 79 7.03 -17.11 4.64
CA TYR A 79 6.17 -16.69 5.75
C TYR A 79 6.99 -16.43 7.01
N ASP A 80 7.77 -15.35 7.04
CA ASP A 80 8.29 -14.81 8.29
C ASP A 80 7.19 -13.96 8.96
N PRO A 81 6.67 -14.36 10.14
CA PRO A 81 5.67 -13.59 10.87
C PRO A 81 6.12 -12.16 11.16
N GLU A 82 7.41 -11.93 11.39
CA GLU A 82 7.92 -10.61 11.72
C GLU A 82 8.05 -9.71 10.47
N GLU A 83 8.58 -10.21 9.36
CA GLU A 83 8.51 -9.48 8.09
C GLU A 83 7.07 -9.14 7.70
N THR A 84 6.14 -10.07 7.91
CA THR A 84 4.72 -9.83 7.64
C THR A 84 4.17 -8.71 8.52
N ARG A 85 4.49 -8.70 9.82
CA ARG A 85 4.07 -7.63 10.74
C ARG A 85 4.63 -6.27 10.30
N ARG A 86 5.92 -6.21 9.95
CA ARG A 86 6.57 -4.97 9.48
C ARG A 86 5.92 -4.42 8.21
N VAL A 87 5.67 -5.28 7.21
CA VAL A 87 5.01 -4.89 5.96
C VAL A 87 3.58 -4.42 6.21
N ARG A 88 2.81 -5.14 7.05
CA ARG A 88 1.45 -4.75 7.42
C ARG A 88 1.41 -3.40 8.13
N ALA A 89 2.33 -3.14 9.06
CA ALA A 89 2.39 -1.85 9.75
C ALA A 89 2.56 -0.67 8.77
N ALA A 90 3.48 -0.80 7.80
CA ALA A 90 3.68 0.21 6.77
C ALA A 90 2.48 0.32 5.81
N TYR A 91 1.84 -0.79 5.44
CA TYR A 91 0.64 -0.79 4.60
C TYR A 91 -0.52 -0.02 5.26
N TYR A 92 -0.80 -0.30 6.54
CA TYR A 92 -1.86 0.39 7.28
C TYR A 92 -1.54 1.87 7.47
N ALA A 93 -0.28 2.22 7.74
CA ALA A 93 0.17 3.60 7.78
C ALA A 93 -0.06 4.33 6.45
N LEU A 94 0.20 3.69 5.30
CA LEU A 94 -0.08 4.27 3.98
C LEU A 94 -1.58 4.46 3.72
N VAL A 95 -2.42 3.55 4.20
CA VAL A 95 -3.89 3.70 4.13
C VAL A 95 -4.34 4.92 4.93
N GLU A 96 -3.84 5.10 6.16
CA GLU A 96 -4.18 6.28 6.97
C GLU A 96 -3.67 7.58 6.33
N ILE A 97 -2.50 7.56 5.67
CA ILE A 97 -2.04 8.73 4.91
C ILE A 97 -3.05 9.10 3.82
N ILE A 98 -3.57 8.12 3.08
CA ILE A 98 -4.57 8.39 2.03
C ILE A 98 -5.84 8.96 2.67
N ASP A 99 -6.31 8.38 3.77
CA ASP A 99 -7.46 8.86 4.53
C ASP A 99 -7.29 10.34 4.91
N ARG A 100 -6.13 10.72 5.46
CA ARG A 100 -5.78 12.11 5.81
C ARG A 100 -5.71 13.08 4.62
N HIS A 101 -5.49 12.60 3.40
CA HIS A 101 -5.50 13.44 2.19
C HIS A 101 -6.90 13.59 1.59
N VAL A 102 -7.81 12.67 1.90
CA VAL A 102 -9.18 12.64 1.34
C VAL A 102 -10.19 13.27 2.30
N GLY A 103 -10.06 13.04 3.61
CA GLY A 103 -10.92 13.59 4.66
C GLY A 103 -10.59 15.04 5.01
#